data_AF-A0A8T2I5V7-F1
#
_entry.id   AF-A0A8T2I5V7-F1
#
_cell.length_a   1.000
_cell.length_b   1.000
_cell.length_c   1.000
_cell.angle_alpha   90.00
_cell.angle_beta   90.00
_cell.angle_gamma   90.00
#
_symmetry.space_group_name_H-M   'P 1'
#
loop_
_entity.id
_entity.type
_entity.pdbx_description
1 polymer ?
#
loop_
_entity_poly.entity_id
_entity_poly.type
_entity_poly.pdbx_seq_one_letter_code
_entity_poly.pdbx_strand_id
1 'polypeptide(L)'
;MRLLCWNINSLPPTVSNAQLKYGSWKGFFDEHALDILCLQEAKVPYDKLTKELCCVEGFQSFWACSSGKRGYSGVTTYCSTTWAPISCHLDTLKEVKEMEGADTDDHNVGDDDGQQPKTSEPTTTSSSPFAGEGRIVETDFGPRAFVLINVYIPNAGERPDRPRLATKLKFLKSLKAHCETLAAQGRRVLLVGDFNVCADERDVHPRIGLENAYSEEERTLFLSFLIDHGGIFVDTWRHLHLDRSTEEEAAAGGGGGDASNISHPGTTSTPAGTGVYTVWDEKTSARAFNEGVRIDFILATPNLLPFIKTCEILGQDVLPPKWSDHAGILVEIEENAEIDNFENVGEKKIGETEGAERYFEIFAAPEKHPPCKEWVKLNRRFNDPSQKSILSMFGGGGGGSKRKAEESLEKNKNEKKILEKLWQK
;
A
#
# COMPACT_ATOMS: atom_id res chain seq x y z
N MET A 1 -6.22 -16.92 3.07
CA MET A 1 -5.86 -15.57 3.54
C MET A 1 -6.87 -14.50 3.09
N ARG A 2 -7.30 -13.58 3.98
CA ARG A 2 -8.09 -12.37 3.63
C ARG A 2 -7.27 -11.10 3.87
N LEU A 3 -7.13 -10.26 2.83
CA LEU A 3 -6.43 -8.98 2.87
C LEU A 3 -7.40 -7.83 2.58
N LEU A 4 -7.53 -6.87 3.50
CA LEU A 4 -8.28 -5.64 3.28
C LEU A 4 -7.32 -4.47 3.02
N CYS A 5 -7.51 -3.76 1.91
CA CYS A 5 -6.80 -2.51 1.61
C CYS A 5 -7.77 -1.34 1.66
N TRP A 6 -7.44 -0.28 2.40
CA TRP A 6 -8.35 0.84 2.58
C TRP A 6 -7.63 2.15 2.92
N ASN A 7 -7.79 3.17 2.09
CA ASN A 7 -7.50 4.54 2.50
C ASN A 7 -8.60 4.94 3.49
N ILE A 8 -8.23 5.19 4.75
CA ILE A 8 -9.21 5.43 5.81
C ILE A 8 -9.40 6.91 6.12
N ASN A 9 -8.70 7.81 5.42
CA ASN A 9 -8.67 9.26 5.61
C ASN A 9 -8.25 9.76 7.02
N SER A 10 -8.46 9.01 8.10
CA SER A 10 -7.85 9.21 9.41
C SER A 10 -8.12 8.00 10.31
N LEU A 11 -7.07 7.42 10.92
CA LEU A 11 -7.24 6.18 11.70
C LEU A 11 -8.02 6.38 13.02
N PRO A 12 -7.81 7.45 13.81
CA PRO A 12 -8.47 7.58 15.11
C PRO A 12 -10.02 7.57 15.06
N PRO A 13 -10.69 8.26 14.12
CA PRO A 13 -12.13 8.13 13.93
C PRO A 13 -12.55 6.70 13.56
N THR A 14 -11.83 6.04 12.66
CA THR A 14 -12.11 4.65 12.25
C THR A 14 -12.02 3.68 13.42
N VAL A 15 -11.02 3.82 14.28
CA VAL A 15 -10.87 3.01 15.50
C VAL A 15 -12.01 3.29 16.48
N SER A 16 -12.40 4.56 16.66
CA SER A 16 -13.54 4.92 17.50
C SER A 16 -14.85 4.31 16.99
N ASN A 17 -15.05 4.33 15.66
CA ASN A 17 -16.21 3.72 15.05
C ASN A 17 -16.20 2.18 15.18
N ALA A 18 -15.02 1.55 15.06
CA ALA A 18 -14.87 0.13 15.31
C ALA A 18 -15.16 -0.24 16.76
N GLN A 19 -14.71 0.57 17.73
CA GLN A 19 -15.05 0.42 19.15
C GLN A 19 -16.57 0.48 19.39
N LEU A 20 -17.29 1.35 18.68
CA LEU A 20 -18.74 1.48 18.79
C LEU A 20 -19.50 0.34 18.10
N LYS A 21 -19.08 -0.07 16.89
CA LYS A 21 -19.80 -1.07 16.07
C LYS A 21 -19.42 -2.52 16.43
N TYR A 22 -18.15 -2.77 16.72
CA TYR A 22 -17.58 -4.10 16.93
C TYR A 22 -17.04 -4.33 18.35
N GLY A 23 -17.22 -3.35 19.25
CA GLY A 23 -16.82 -3.44 20.66
C GLY A 23 -15.31 -3.29 20.91
N SER A 24 -14.47 -3.28 19.88
CA SER A 24 -13.03 -2.95 19.98
C SER A 24 -12.41 -2.76 18.60
N TRP A 25 -11.17 -2.24 18.55
CA TRP A 25 -10.39 -2.26 17.32
C TRP A 25 -10.16 -3.69 16.83
N LYS A 26 -9.79 -4.62 17.73
CA LYS A 26 -9.63 -6.05 17.42
C LYS A 26 -10.92 -6.68 16.89
N GLY A 27 -12.08 -6.29 17.42
CA GLY A 27 -13.39 -6.77 16.97
C GLY A 27 -13.66 -6.51 15.49
N PHE A 28 -13.11 -5.42 14.92
CA PHE A 28 -13.15 -5.17 13.48
C PHE A 28 -12.40 -6.25 12.68
N PHE A 29 -11.23 -6.69 13.13
CA PHE A 29 -10.45 -7.73 12.46
C PHE A 29 -11.19 -9.07 12.51
N ASP A 30 -11.81 -9.37 13.66
CA ASP A 30 -12.53 -10.62 13.86
C ASP A 30 -13.80 -10.70 13.02
N GLU A 31 -14.60 -9.64 12.99
CA GLU A 31 -15.82 -9.56 12.16
C GLU A 31 -15.51 -9.83 10.69
N HIS A 32 -14.43 -9.22 10.17
CA HIS A 32 -14.04 -9.34 8.77
C HIS A 32 -13.08 -10.51 8.51
N ALA A 33 -12.78 -11.33 9.52
CA ALA A 33 -11.83 -12.44 9.48
C ALA A 33 -10.51 -12.09 8.76
N LEU A 34 -9.92 -10.94 9.10
CA LEU A 34 -8.76 -10.39 8.41
C LEU A 34 -7.48 -11.15 8.78
N ASP A 35 -6.66 -11.48 7.78
CA ASP A 35 -5.27 -11.89 7.99
C ASP A 35 -4.32 -10.71 7.81
N ILE A 36 -4.62 -9.83 6.85
CA ILE A 36 -3.81 -8.65 6.54
C ILE A 36 -4.73 -7.43 6.40
N LEU A 37 -4.35 -6.31 7.00
CA LEU A 37 -5.02 -5.02 6.87
C LEU A 37 -4.01 -3.95 6.45
N CYS A 38 -4.19 -3.40 5.26
CA CYS A 38 -3.39 -2.32 4.68
C CYS A 38 -4.18 -1.01 4.75
N LEU A 39 -3.71 -0.05 5.55
CA LEU A 39 -4.34 1.25 5.70
C LEU A 39 -3.46 2.38 5.17
N GLN A 40 -4.07 3.27 4.40
CA GLN A 40 -3.48 4.55 3.96
C GLN A 40 -4.13 5.73 4.69
N GLU A 41 -3.43 6.86 4.72
CA GLU A 41 -3.84 8.07 5.45
C GLU A 41 -4.16 7.85 6.93
N ALA A 42 -3.33 7.05 7.60
CA ALA A 42 -3.44 6.83 9.05
C ALA A 42 -3.47 8.16 9.83
N LYS A 43 -2.69 9.15 9.40
CA LYS A 43 -2.55 10.49 10.00
C LYS A 43 -2.22 10.47 11.49
N VAL A 44 -1.55 9.40 11.95
CA VAL A 44 -1.06 9.26 13.33
C VAL A 44 0.44 9.53 13.39
N PRO A 45 0.90 10.58 14.11
CA PRO A 45 2.32 10.80 14.40
C PRO A 45 2.93 9.70 15.29
N TYR A 46 4.24 9.44 15.16
CA TYR A 46 4.94 8.42 15.98
C TYR A 46 4.82 8.61 17.50
N ASP A 47 4.72 9.86 17.97
CA ASP A 47 4.55 10.20 19.39
C ASP A 47 3.11 10.03 19.90
N LYS A 48 2.16 9.79 18.98
CA LYS A 48 0.75 9.53 19.28
C LYS A 48 0.33 8.07 19.09
N LEU A 49 1.24 7.22 18.62
CA LEU A 49 1.01 5.76 18.61
C LEU A 49 0.78 5.25 20.04
N THR A 50 -0.29 4.48 20.22
CA THR A 50 -0.67 3.86 21.50
C THR A 50 -0.50 2.34 21.43
N LYS A 51 -0.46 1.69 22.60
CA LYS A 51 -0.43 0.22 22.69
C LYS A 51 -1.65 -0.42 22.01
N GLU A 52 -2.84 0.17 22.16
CA GLU A 52 -4.07 -0.35 21.56
C GLU A 52 -4.02 -0.34 20.03
N LEU A 53 -3.44 0.71 19.43
CA LEU A 53 -3.25 0.78 17.98
C LEU A 53 -2.19 -0.20 17.51
N CYS A 54 -1.03 -0.24 18.17
CA CYS A 54 0.10 -1.01 17.66
C CYS A 54 0.06 -2.50 18.04
N CYS A 55 -0.45 -2.84 19.22
CA CYS A 55 -0.40 -4.19 19.80
C CYS A 55 -1.76 -4.86 19.83
N VAL A 56 -2.36 -4.98 18.64
CA VAL A 56 -3.58 -5.76 18.42
C VAL A 56 -3.26 -7.25 18.64
N GLU A 57 -4.03 -7.91 19.52
CA GLU A 57 -3.81 -9.32 19.86
C GLU A 57 -3.87 -10.22 18.62
N GLY A 58 -2.87 -11.09 18.44
CA GLY A 58 -2.80 -11.98 17.27
C GLY A 58 -2.28 -11.32 15.99
N PHE A 59 -1.87 -10.04 16.03
CA PHE A 59 -1.34 -9.32 14.88
C PHE A 59 0.01 -8.66 15.18
N GLN A 60 0.81 -8.50 14.12
CA GLN A 60 2.00 -7.66 14.06
C GLN A 60 1.64 -6.42 13.25
N SER A 61 2.03 -5.22 13.71
CA SER A 61 1.78 -3.97 12.97
C SER A 61 3.07 -3.27 12.57
N PHE A 62 3.01 -2.62 11.41
CA PHE A 62 4.13 -1.93 10.77
C PHE A 62 3.67 -0.53 10.39
N TRP A 63 4.48 0.50 10.69
CA TRP A 63 4.04 1.89 10.65
C TRP A 63 5.07 2.77 9.97
N ALA A 64 4.70 3.35 8.83
CA ALA A 64 5.40 4.46 8.21
C ALA A 64 4.63 5.74 8.50
N CYS A 65 4.91 6.42 9.61
CA CYS A 65 4.28 7.70 9.95
C CYS A 65 5.04 8.88 9.30
N SER A 66 4.34 9.93 8.89
CA SER A 66 5.01 11.15 8.43
C SER A 66 5.79 11.81 9.56
N SER A 67 7.07 12.08 9.33
CA SER A 67 7.96 12.81 10.24
C SER A 67 8.06 14.29 9.90
N GLY A 68 7.89 14.65 8.62
CA GLY A 68 7.99 16.03 8.13
C GLY A 68 6.74 16.88 8.38
N LYS A 69 5.55 16.27 8.46
CA LYS A 69 4.28 16.98 8.69
C LYS A 69 3.40 16.20 9.66
N ARG A 70 3.11 16.77 10.84
CA ARG A 70 2.25 16.13 11.85
C ARG A 70 0.83 15.96 11.30
N GLY A 71 0.23 14.79 11.54
CA GLY A 71 -1.15 14.49 11.15
C GLY A 71 -1.36 14.39 9.63
N TYR A 72 -0.30 14.11 8.87
CA TYR A 72 -0.31 14.02 7.42
C TYR A 72 0.08 12.61 6.98
N SER A 73 -0.50 12.13 5.87
CA SER A 73 -0.14 10.86 5.26
C SER A 73 -0.18 9.71 6.29
N GLY A 74 0.75 8.77 6.21
CA GLY A 74 0.90 7.68 7.15
C GLY A 74 0.29 6.40 6.58
N VAL A 75 1.11 5.36 6.51
CA VAL A 75 0.71 4.04 6.04
C VAL A 75 0.98 3.03 7.13
N THR A 76 0.04 2.11 7.34
CA THR A 76 0.23 1.00 8.28
C THR A 76 -0.30 -0.30 7.73
N THR A 77 0.42 -1.38 8.03
CA THR A 77 0.02 -2.74 7.69
C THR A 77 -0.05 -3.56 8.96
N TYR A 78 -1.16 -4.27 9.17
CA TYR A 78 -1.30 -5.29 10.20
C TYR A 78 -1.26 -6.66 9.53
N CYS A 79 -0.51 -7.60 10.09
CA CYS A 79 -0.46 -8.98 9.61
C CYS A 79 -0.70 -9.93 10.78
N SER A 80 -1.56 -10.92 10.60
CA SER A 80 -1.84 -11.93 11.62
C SER A 80 -0.58 -12.72 11.97
N THR A 81 -0.54 -13.36 13.14
CA THR A 81 0.63 -14.18 13.52
C THR A 81 0.82 -15.42 12.64
N THR A 82 -0.22 -15.85 11.92
CA THR A 82 -0.12 -16.92 10.91
C THR A 82 0.52 -16.40 9.63
N TRP A 83 0.24 -15.16 9.27
CA TRP A 83 0.85 -14.42 8.17
C TRP A 83 1.88 -13.41 8.70
N ALA A 84 2.83 -13.86 9.51
CA ALA A 84 3.91 -12.99 9.94
C ALA A 84 4.88 -12.71 8.76
N PRO A 85 5.35 -11.47 8.54
CA PRO A 85 6.38 -11.23 7.53
C PRO A 85 7.78 -11.51 8.09
N ILE A 86 8.67 -12.03 7.22
CA ILE A 86 10.07 -12.30 7.54
C ILE A 86 10.90 -11.01 7.65
N SER A 87 10.51 -9.96 6.93
CA SER A 87 11.11 -8.63 6.99
C SER A 87 10.11 -7.54 6.64
N CYS A 88 10.40 -6.31 7.08
CA CYS A 88 9.63 -5.13 6.75
C CYS A 88 10.55 -3.95 6.41
N HIS A 89 10.17 -3.17 5.41
CA HIS A 89 10.85 -1.96 4.96
C HIS A 89 9.87 -0.79 4.89
N LEU A 90 10.29 0.38 5.38
CA LEU A 90 9.44 1.57 5.54
C LEU A 90 10.06 2.74 4.76
N ASP A 91 9.33 3.31 3.81
CA ASP A 91 9.78 4.43 2.95
C ASP A 91 11.19 4.26 2.34
N THR A 92 11.51 3.05 1.86
CA THR A 92 12.87 2.70 1.38
C THR A 92 13.11 2.87 -0.12
N LEU A 93 12.15 3.42 -0.88
CA LEU A 93 12.30 3.59 -2.33
C LEU A 93 13.55 4.41 -2.67
N LYS A 94 14.34 3.93 -3.62
CA LYS A 94 15.52 4.64 -4.12
C LYS A 94 15.13 5.53 -5.30
N GLU A 95 15.72 6.71 -5.41
CA GLU A 95 15.54 7.53 -6.61
C GLU A 95 16.14 6.81 -7.82
N VAL A 96 15.39 6.76 -8.92
CA VAL A 96 15.95 6.37 -10.21
C VAL A 96 16.53 7.63 -10.83
N LYS A 97 17.85 7.64 -11.05
CA LYS A 97 18.49 8.69 -11.84
C LYS A 97 18.17 8.42 -13.32
N GLU A 98 17.64 9.41 -14.02
CA GLU A 98 17.52 9.33 -15.47
C GLU A 98 18.93 9.26 -16.06
N MET A 99 19.19 8.30 -16.96
CA MET A 99 20.39 8.38 -17.80
C MET A 99 20.15 9.55 -18.76
N GLU A 100 20.86 10.66 -18.56
CA GLU A 100 20.94 11.71 -19.58
C GLU A 100 21.42 11.05 -20.87
N GLY A 101 20.71 11.33 -21.97
CA GLY A 101 20.89 10.67 -23.25
C GLY A 101 22.36 10.64 -23.66
N ALA A 102 22.81 9.48 -24.17
CA ALA A 102 23.99 9.46 -24.99
C ALA A 102 23.67 10.32 -26.23
N ASP A 103 24.15 11.57 -26.22
CA ASP A 103 24.30 12.35 -27.44
C ASP A 103 25.15 11.50 -28.39
N THR A 104 24.50 10.98 -29.42
CA THR A 104 25.20 10.40 -30.56
C THR A 104 25.75 11.55 -31.40
N ASP A 105 26.76 12.24 -30.89
CA ASP A 105 27.65 13.05 -31.72
C ASP A 105 28.72 12.13 -32.29
N ASP A 106 28.37 11.57 -33.45
CA ASP A 106 29.33 11.12 -34.45
C ASP A 106 30.21 12.31 -34.83
N HIS A 107 31.48 12.29 -34.40
CA HIS A 107 32.69 12.72 -35.13
C HIS A 107 33.85 13.01 -34.16
N ASN A 108 34.74 12.03 -33.93
CA ASN A 108 36.18 12.25 -34.09
C ASN A 108 36.96 10.94 -33.97
N VAL A 109 37.67 10.59 -35.05
CA VAL A 109 38.80 9.66 -35.03
C VAL A 109 39.99 10.45 -34.49
N GLY A 110 40.52 10.03 -33.35
CA GLY A 110 41.75 10.56 -32.78
C GLY A 110 42.35 9.50 -31.86
N ASP A 111 43.46 8.92 -32.32
CA ASP A 111 44.30 8.02 -31.55
C ASP A 111 44.84 8.70 -30.29
N ASP A 112 45.07 7.89 -29.27
CA ASP A 112 46.22 7.93 -28.33
C ASP A 112 45.93 8.12 -26.83
N ASP A 113 46.68 7.27 -26.14
CA ASP A 113 47.14 7.20 -24.77
C ASP A 113 46.24 6.75 -23.60
N GLY A 114 46.69 5.62 -23.02
CA GLY A 114 46.05 4.92 -21.92
C GLY A 114 46.27 5.62 -20.58
N GLN A 115 45.18 6.11 -20.00
CA GLN A 115 45.07 6.33 -18.56
C GLN A 115 43.75 5.74 -18.06
N GLN A 116 43.85 4.74 -17.17
CA GLN A 116 42.70 4.17 -16.49
C GLN A 116 41.93 5.28 -15.74
N PRO A 117 40.60 5.40 -15.92
CA PRO A 117 39.82 6.35 -15.14
C PRO A 117 39.82 5.90 -13.68
N LYS A 118 40.33 6.76 -12.80
CA LYS A 118 40.22 6.60 -11.35
C LYS A 118 38.74 6.56 -11.00
N THR A 119 38.27 5.40 -10.56
CA THR A 119 36.95 5.22 -9.97
C THR A 119 36.86 6.09 -8.72
N SER A 120 36.30 7.29 -8.83
CA SER A 120 35.79 8.00 -7.67
C SER A 120 34.63 7.19 -7.13
N GLU A 121 34.81 6.59 -5.95
CA GLU A 121 33.72 5.96 -5.23
C GLU A 121 32.57 6.98 -5.09
N PRO A 122 31.34 6.62 -5.47
CA PRO A 122 30.22 7.53 -5.34
C PRO A 122 29.97 7.78 -3.85
N THR A 123 30.19 9.03 -3.42
CA THR A 123 29.79 9.52 -2.10
C THR A 123 28.32 9.21 -1.86
N THR A 124 28.07 8.28 -0.94
CA THR A 124 26.73 7.82 -0.57
C THR A 124 26.06 8.82 0.36
N THR A 125 25.17 9.67 -0.17
CA THR A 125 24.07 10.19 0.66
C THR A 125 23.01 9.08 0.76
N SER A 126 23.02 8.35 1.87
CA SER A 126 22.38 7.04 2.06
C SER A 126 20.87 7.05 2.35
N SER A 127 20.20 8.21 2.27
CA SER A 127 18.76 8.34 2.59
C SER A 127 17.89 8.41 1.34
N SER A 128 16.80 7.62 1.30
CA SER A 128 15.75 7.73 0.28
C SER A 128 15.23 9.18 0.18
N PRO A 129 15.02 9.74 -1.03
CA PRO A 129 14.41 11.07 -1.18
C PRO A 129 12.94 11.12 -0.75
N PHE A 130 12.32 9.96 -0.52
CA PHE A 130 10.92 9.82 -0.10
C PHE A 130 10.80 9.49 1.40
N ALA A 131 11.92 9.37 2.10
CA ALA A 131 11.94 9.03 3.51
C ALA A 131 11.19 10.07 4.36
N GLY A 132 10.28 9.60 5.22
CA GLY A 132 9.62 10.44 6.23
C GLY A 132 8.31 11.09 5.79
N GLU A 133 7.84 10.83 4.57
CA GLU A 133 6.45 11.16 4.20
C GLU A 133 5.45 10.11 4.68
N GLY A 134 5.90 8.90 5.05
CA GLY A 134 5.03 7.83 5.54
C GLY A 134 4.09 7.31 4.47
N ARG A 135 4.65 6.80 3.37
CA ARG A 135 3.90 6.42 2.16
C ARG A 135 3.99 4.96 1.80
N ILE A 136 4.98 4.23 2.32
CA ILE A 136 5.17 2.82 1.99
C ILE A 136 5.44 2.00 3.25
N VAL A 137 4.67 0.92 3.36
CA VAL A 137 5.00 -0.22 4.21
C VAL A 137 5.14 -1.43 3.30
N GLU A 138 6.36 -1.94 3.18
CA GLU A 138 6.66 -3.18 2.47
C GLU A 138 6.88 -4.30 3.47
N THR A 139 6.21 -5.43 3.27
CA THR A 139 6.33 -6.63 4.09
C THR A 139 6.60 -7.85 3.21
N ASP A 140 7.69 -8.56 3.49
CA ASP A 140 8.09 -9.76 2.78
C ASP A 140 7.58 -11.00 3.53
N PHE A 141 6.80 -11.86 2.88
CA PHE A 141 6.25 -13.10 3.45
C PHE A 141 7.05 -14.36 3.04
N GLY A 142 8.25 -14.18 2.52
CA GLY A 142 9.15 -15.25 2.11
C GLY A 142 8.99 -15.66 0.64
N PRO A 143 9.86 -16.59 0.19
CA PRO A 143 9.98 -16.94 -1.23
C PRO A 143 8.77 -17.71 -1.79
N ARG A 144 8.04 -18.46 -0.95
CA ARG A 144 6.87 -19.25 -1.36
C ARG A 144 5.55 -18.47 -1.31
N ALA A 145 5.56 -17.24 -0.80
CA ALA A 145 4.39 -16.38 -0.71
C ALA A 145 4.53 -15.21 -1.69
N PHE A 146 4.70 -14.00 -1.18
CA PHE A 146 4.76 -12.75 -1.93
C PHE A 146 5.44 -11.64 -1.13
N VAL A 147 5.80 -10.56 -1.82
CA VAL A 147 6.10 -9.26 -1.21
C VAL A 147 4.86 -8.39 -1.34
N LEU A 148 4.40 -7.84 -0.22
CA LEU A 148 3.29 -6.89 -0.16
C LEU A 148 3.83 -5.48 -0.04
N ILE A 149 3.40 -4.61 -0.94
CA ILE A 149 3.71 -3.18 -0.89
C ILE A 149 2.41 -2.43 -0.68
N ASN A 150 2.20 -1.95 0.55
CA ASN A 150 1.09 -1.04 0.88
C ASN A 150 1.56 0.40 0.62
N VAL A 151 0.90 1.09 -0.31
CA VAL A 151 1.34 2.41 -0.79
C VAL A 151 0.25 3.49 -0.69
N TYR A 152 0.67 4.71 -0.35
CA TYR A 152 -0.11 5.94 -0.51
C TYR A 152 0.63 6.92 -1.40
N ILE A 153 0.28 6.94 -2.69
CA ILE A 153 0.98 7.74 -3.71
C ILE A 153 0.71 9.23 -3.48
N PRO A 154 1.73 10.11 -3.60
CA PRO A 154 1.52 11.56 -3.49
C PRO A 154 0.40 12.06 -4.41
N ASN A 155 -0.56 12.80 -3.87
CA ASN A 155 -1.42 13.64 -4.70
C ASN A 155 -0.59 14.80 -5.30
N ALA A 156 -0.81 15.10 -6.58
CA ALA A 156 -0.09 16.15 -7.32
C ALA A 156 -0.50 17.59 -6.93
N GLY A 157 -1.54 17.76 -6.12
CA GLY A 157 -2.08 19.05 -5.68
C GLY A 157 -3.22 19.54 -6.58
N GLU A 158 -3.85 20.66 -6.21
CA GLU A 158 -4.98 21.21 -6.96
C GLU A 158 -4.53 21.84 -8.28
N ARG A 159 -5.43 21.85 -9.27
CA ARG A 159 -5.24 22.56 -10.54
C ARG A 159 -5.46 24.07 -10.35
N PRO A 160 -4.85 24.93 -11.19
CA PRO A 160 -3.97 24.59 -12.31
C PRO A 160 -2.51 24.30 -11.92
N ASP A 161 -2.08 24.72 -10.73
CA ASP A 161 -0.64 24.80 -10.39
C ASP A 161 0.03 23.44 -10.17
N ARG A 162 -0.72 22.41 -9.74
CA ARG A 162 -0.24 21.02 -9.53
C ARG A 162 1.17 20.95 -8.89
N PRO A 163 1.38 21.59 -7.72
CA PRO A 163 2.72 21.83 -7.16
C PRO A 163 3.53 20.58 -6.79
N ARG A 164 2.89 19.40 -6.72
CA ARG A 164 3.52 18.13 -6.37
C ARG A 164 3.56 17.12 -7.52
N LEU A 165 3.18 17.53 -8.74
CA LEU A 165 3.20 16.65 -9.90
C LEU A 165 4.58 16.02 -10.12
N ALA A 166 5.64 16.82 -10.12
CA ALA A 166 7.01 16.33 -10.27
C ALA A 166 7.39 15.30 -9.17
N THR A 167 7.01 15.56 -7.91
CA THR A 167 7.23 14.62 -6.80
C THR A 167 6.49 13.31 -7.03
N LYS A 168 5.23 13.37 -7.46
CA LYS A 168 4.42 12.19 -7.76
C LYS A 168 5.03 11.36 -8.89
N LEU A 169 5.42 11.98 -9.99
CA LEU A 169 6.01 11.29 -11.14
C LEU A 169 7.35 10.61 -10.76
N LYS A 170 8.20 11.29 -9.98
CA LYS A 170 9.43 10.68 -9.44
C LYS A 170 9.13 9.48 -8.54
N PHE A 171 8.14 9.62 -7.65
CA PHE A 171 7.73 8.54 -6.76
C PHE A 171 7.23 7.31 -7.54
N LEU A 172 6.37 7.51 -8.53
CA LEU A 172 5.86 6.45 -9.40
C LEU A 172 6.99 5.75 -10.19
N LYS A 173 7.94 6.50 -10.77
CA LYS A 173 9.11 5.93 -11.46
C LYS A 173 9.93 5.04 -10.52
N SER A 174 10.23 5.52 -9.32
CA SER A 174 10.97 4.77 -8.31
C SER A 174 10.21 3.53 -7.80
N LEU A 175 8.91 3.65 -7.59
CA LEU A 175 8.05 2.54 -7.19
C LEU A 175 8.04 1.45 -8.26
N LYS A 176 7.85 1.85 -9.53
CA LYS A 176 7.86 0.92 -10.67
C LYS A 176 9.18 0.15 -10.75
N ALA A 177 10.32 0.85 -10.75
CA ALA A 177 11.63 0.23 -10.83
C ALA A 177 11.91 -0.73 -9.67
N HIS A 178 11.44 -0.39 -8.46
CA HIS A 178 11.55 -1.27 -7.30
C HIS A 178 10.72 -2.55 -7.46
N CYS A 179 9.46 -2.43 -7.89
CA CYS A 179 8.61 -3.59 -8.18
C CYS A 179 9.20 -4.48 -9.29
N GLU A 180 9.73 -3.90 -10.36
CA GLU A 180 10.40 -4.63 -11.44
C GLU A 180 11.66 -5.35 -10.97
N THR A 181 12.41 -4.75 -10.06
CA THR A 181 13.57 -5.40 -9.43
C THR A 181 13.15 -6.62 -8.62
N LEU A 182 12.07 -6.53 -7.83
CA LEU A 182 11.53 -7.66 -7.08
C LEU A 182 11.02 -8.77 -8.00
N ALA A 183 10.27 -8.41 -9.05
CA ALA A 183 9.77 -9.38 -10.03
C ALA A 183 10.93 -10.08 -10.78
N ALA A 184 11.99 -9.36 -11.14
CA ALA A 184 13.18 -9.92 -11.77
C ALA A 184 13.98 -10.86 -10.85
N GLN A 185 13.86 -10.70 -9.53
CA GLN A 185 14.38 -11.65 -8.53
C GLN A 185 13.47 -12.88 -8.35
N GLY A 186 12.41 -12.96 -9.16
CA GLY A 186 11.43 -14.03 -9.13
C GLY A 186 10.40 -13.93 -8.02
N ARG A 187 10.25 -12.76 -7.38
CA ARG A 187 9.27 -12.56 -6.32
C ARG A 187 7.87 -12.35 -6.92
N ARG A 188 6.85 -12.94 -6.29
CA ARG A 188 5.46 -12.51 -6.46
C ARG A 188 5.28 -11.17 -5.76
N VAL A 189 4.70 -10.18 -6.43
CA VAL A 189 4.50 -8.85 -5.85
C VAL A 189 3.01 -8.53 -5.85
N LEU A 190 2.51 -8.12 -4.68
CA LEU A 190 1.16 -7.58 -4.50
C LEU A 190 1.30 -6.11 -4.07
N LEU A 191 0.99 -5.20 -5.00
CA LEU A 191 1.06 -3.76 -4.79
C LEU A 191 -0.36 -3.23 -4.57
N VAL A 192 -0.62 -2.66 -3.39
CA VAL A 192 -1.97 -2.27 -2.97
C VAL A 192 -1.99 -0.85 -2.42
N GLY A 193 -3.09 -0.14 -2.65
CA GLY A 193 -3.34 1.14 -1.98
C GLY A 193 -3.94 2.19 -2.89
N ASP A 194 -3.83 3.44 -2.44
CA ASP A 194 -4.33 4.61 -3.13
C ASP A 194 -3.24 5.17 -4.05
N PHE A 195 -3.47 5.02 -5.36
CA PHE A 195 -2.56 5.47 -6.40
C PHE A 195 -2.74 6.95 -6.75
N ASN A 196 -3.82 7.57 -6.29
CA ASN A 196 -4.20 8.92 -6.64
C ASN A 196 -4.24 9.12 -8.16
N VAL A 197 -4.65 8.14 -8.97
CA VAL A 197 -4.76 8.26 -10.43
C VAL A 197 -5.72 7.22 -10.98
N CYS A 198 -6.49 7.59 -11.99
CA CYS A 198 -7.38 6.68 -12.71
C CYS A 198 -6.67 6.04 -13.91
N ALA A 199 -7.00 4.78 -14.24
CA ALA A 199 -6.41 4.09 -15.38
C ALA A 199 -7.06 4.56 -16.69
N ASP A 200 -8.39 4.48 -16.77
CA ASP A 200 -9.14 4.78 -17.99
C ASP A 200 -10.53 5.40 -17.68
N GLU A 201 -11.31 5.67 -18.72
CA GLU A 201 -12.62 6.33 -18.61
C GLU A 201 -13.62 5.58 -17.72
N ARG A 202 -13.52 4.24 -17.64
CA ARG A 202 -14.39 3.41 -16.79
C ARG A 202 -14.14 3.65 -15.31
N ASP A 203 -12.96 4.17 -14.97
CA ASP A 203 -12.56 4.52 -13.61
C ASP A 203 -13.04 5.92 -13.19
N VAL A 204 -13.76 6.65 -14.05
CA VAL A 204 -14.16 8.04 -13.78
C VAL A 204 -15.64 8.24 -14.11
N HIS A 205 -16.38 8.87 -13.20
CA HIS A 205 -17.75 9.24 -13.50
C HIS A 205 -17.83 10.21 -14.70
N PRO A 206 -18.74 10.02 -15.67
CA PRO A 206 -18.80 10.85 -16.88
C PRO A 206 -18.94 12.36 -16.63
N ARG A 207 -19.54 12.77 -15.50
CA ARG A 207 -19.63 14.20 -15.12
C ARG A 207 -18.30 14.80 -14.66
N ILE A 208 -17.37 13.97 -14.21
CA ILE A 208 -16.02 14.39 -13.83
C ILE A 208 -15.17 14.46 -15.10
N GLY A 209 -15.14 13.39 -15.90
CA GLY A 209 -14.31 13.29 -17.10
C GLY A 209 -12.85 12.97 -16.77
N LEU A 210 -12.24 12.06 -17.51
CA LEU A 210 -10.91 11.52 -17.24
C LEU A 210 -9.82 12.61 -17.28
N GLU A 211 -9.93 13.52 -18.24
CA GLU A 211 -9.02 14.64 -18.45
C GLU A 211 -9.06 15.67 -17.31
N ASN A 212 -10.15 15.73 -16.54
CA ASN A 212 -10.29 16.62 -15.39
C ASN A 212 -9.83 15.96 -14.09
N ALA A 213 -9.98 14.64 -13.98
CA ALA A 213 -9.57 13.89 -12.79
C ALA A 213 -8.05 13.91 -12.58
N TYR A 214 -7.28 13.48 -13.60
CA TYR A 214 -5.82 13.35 -13.52
C TYR A 214 -5.13 13.74 -14.82
N SER A 215 -3.86 14.13 -14.74
CA SER A 215 -3.10 14.50 -15.93
C SER A 215 -2.75 13.29 -16.79
N GLU A 216 -2.48 13.52 -18.07
CA GLU A 216 -2.07 12.46 -19.00
C GLU A 216 -0.73 11.83 -18.59
N GLU A 217 0.20 12.62 -18.04
CA GLU A 217 1.51 12.15 -17.57
C GLU A 217 1.37 11.22 -16.36
N GLU A 218 0.49 11.55 -15.42
CA GLU A 218 0.19 10.69 -14.26
C GLU A 218 -0.39 9.36 -14.72
N ARG A 219 -1.37 9.41 -15.63
CA ARG A 219 -2.04 8.23 -16.17
C ARG A 219 -1.09 7.37 -16.98
N THR A 220 -0.31 7.95 -17.88
CA THR A 220 0.66 7.22 -18.72
C THR A 220 1.66 6.47 -17.85
N LEU A 221 2.18 7.12 -16.81
CA LEU A 221 3.14 6.47 -15.92
C LEU A 221 2.48 5.36 -15.09
N PHE A 222 1.25 5.54 -14.62
CA PHE A 222 0.50 4.47 -13.94
C PHE A 222 0.21 3.30 -14.88
N LEU A 223 -0.28 3.56 -16.09
CA LEU A 223 -0.56 2.53 -17.08
C LEU A 223 0.69 1.69 -17.37
N SER A 224 1.89 2.28 -17.37
CA SER A 224 3.15 1.54 -17.56
C SER A 224 3.44 0.48 -16.49
N PHE A 225 2.70 0.43 -15.36
CA PHE A 225 2.77 -0.68 -14.41
C PHE A 225 2.04 -1.92 -14.92
N LEU A 226 1.05 -1.75 -15.79
CA LEU A 226 0.13 -2.79 -16.24
C LEU A 226 0.68 -3.54 -17.45
N ILE A 227 0.45 -4.85 -17.50
CA ILE A 227 0.94 -5.75 -18.54
C ILE A 227 0.52 -5.34 -19.96
N ASP A 228 -0.70 -4.83 -20.12
CA ASP A 228 -1.21 -4.37 -21.42
C ASP A 228 -0.47 -3.15 -21.98
N HIS A 229 0.33 -2.48 -21.14
CA HIS A 229 1.19 -1.35 -21.49
C HIS A 229 2.68 -1.67 -21.27
N GLY A 230 3.05 -2.94 -21.23
CA GLY A 230 4.45 -3.39 -21.09
C GLY A 230 4.98 -3.41 -19.67
N GLY A 231 4.11 -3.27 -18.66
CA GLY A 231 4.46 -3.43 -17.25
C GLY A 231 4.43 -4.88 -16.77
N ILE A 232 4.46 -5.06 -15.45
CA ILE A 232 4.56 -6.38 -14.79
C ILE A 232 3.32 -6.76 -13.97
N PHE A 233 2.34 -5.88 -13.87
CA PHE A 233 1.17 -6.06 -13.03
C PHE A 233 -0.12 -6.28 -13.84
N VAL A 234 -1.06 -6.95 -13.20
CA VAL A 234 -2.45 -7.05 -13.63
C VAL A 234 -3.31 -6.30 -12.62
N ASP A 235 -4.26 -5.52 -13.10
CA ASP A 235 -5.33 -4.96 -12.28
C ASP A 235 -6.27 -6.09 -11.86
N THR A 236 -6.11 -6.57 -10.63
CA THR A 236 -6.74 -7.80 -10.12
C THR A 236 -8.27 -7.72 -10.15
N TRP A 237 -8.83 -6.58 -9.74
CA TRP A 237 -10.28 -6.40 -9.74
C TRP A 237 -10.81 -6.49 -11.18
N ARG A 238 -10.21 -5.73 -12.08
CA ARG A 238 -10.63 -5.71 -13.49
C ARG A 238 -10.49 -7.10 -14.13
N HIS A 239 -9.41 -7.83 -13.83
CA HIS A 239 -9.20 -9.19 -14.32
C HIS A 239 -10.31 -10.17 -13.90
N LEU A 240 -10.76 -10.12 -12.64
CA LEU A 240 -11.77 -11.05 -12.10
C LEU A 240 -13.22 -10.67 -12.42
N HIS A 241 -13.45 -9.47 -12.95
CA HIS A 241 -14.79 -8.92 -13.20
C HIS A 241 -15.09 -8.63 -14.68
N LEU A 242 -14.08 -8.62 -15.56
CA LEU A 242 -14.29 -8.41 -17.00
C LEU A 242 -15.07 -9.56 -17.67
N ASP A 243 -14.85 -10.82 -17.28
CA ASP A 243 -15.61 -11.95 -17.81
C ASP A 243 -17.10 -11.92 -17.39
N ARG A 244 -17.44 -11.24 -16.28
CA ARG A 244 -18.84 -11.10 -15.82
C ARG A 244 -19.63 -10.09 -16.64
N SER A 245 -18.96 -9.04 -17.13
CA SER A 245 -19.62 -8.00 -17.93
C SER A 245 -20.10 -8.52 -19.28
N THR A 246 -19.38 -9.46 -19.90
CA THR A 246 -19.79 -10.08 -21.18
C THR A 246 -20.91 -11.09 -21.00
N GLU A 247 -20.93 -11.83 -19.88
CA GLU A 247 -22.00 -12.78 -19.54
C GLU A 247 -23.31 -12.08 -19.14
N GLU A 248 -23.26 -10.98 -18.38
CA GLU A 248 -24.44 -10.20 -18.01
C GLU A 248 -25.05 -9.45 -19.21
N GLU A 249 -24.22 -8.91 -20.11
CA GLU A 249 -24.69 -8.32 -21.37
C GLU A 249 -25.29 -9.38 -22.32
N ALA A 250 -24.73 -10.59 -22.35
CA ALA A 250 -25.27 -11.71 -23.12
C ALA A 250 -26.59 -12.24 -22.53
N ALA A 251 -26.70 -12.30 -21.20
CA ALA A 251 -27.91 -12.74 -20.49
C ALA A 251 -29.06 -11.72 -20.59
N ALA A 252 -28.74 -10.41 -20.61
CA ALA A 252 -29.73 -9.36 -20.85
C ALA A 252 -30.34 -9.39 -22.27
N GLY A 253 -29.68 -10.06 -23.23
CA GLY A 253 -30.18 -10.31 -24.57
C GLY A 253 -31.03 -11.59 -24.74
N GLY A 254 -31.05 -12.48 -23.74
CA GLY A 254 -31.71 -13.78 -23.80
C GLY A 254 -32.83 -13.91 -22.77
N GLY A 255 -34.08 -13.73 -23.21
CA GLY A 255 -35.24 -13.86 -22.33
C GLY A 255 -35.37 -15.26 -21.69
N GLY A 256 -35.56 -15.26 -20.37
CA GLY A 256 -36.23 -16.33 -19.61
C GLY A 256 -35.38 -17.58 -19.32
N GLY A 257 -34.56 -17.52 -18.27
CA GLY A 257 -33.93 -18.71 -17.68
C GLY A 257 -33.61 -18.45 -16.21
N ASP A 258 -34.18 -19.27 -15.34
CA ASP A 258 -34.05 -19.24 -13.88
C ASP A 258 -32.58 -19.50 -13.48
N ALA A 259 -31.84 -18.44 -13.15
CA ALA A 259 -30.46 -18.53 -12.69
C ALA A 259 -30.43 -18.53 -11.15
N SER A 260 -30.16 -19.70 -10.57
CA SER A 260 -29.88 -19.85 -9.15
C SER A 260 -28.63 -19.03 -8.77
N ASN A 261 -28.87 -17.88 -8.13
CA ASN A 261 -27.87 -17.00 -7.54
C ASN A 261 -26.94 -17.75 -6.60
N ILE A 262 -25.69 -17.98 -7.01
CA ILE A 262 -24.58 -18.14 -6.07
C ILE A 262 -24.20 -16.72 -5.63
N SER A 263 -24.95 -16.18 -4.67
CA SER A 263 -24.60 -14.93 -4.00
C SER A 263 -23.46 -15.23 -3.03
N HIS A 264 -22.27 -14.68 -3.28
CA HIS A 264 -21.26 -14.58 -2.23
C HIS A 264 -21.72 -13.52 -1.21
N PRO A 265 -21.68 -13.82 0.09
CA PRO A 265 -22.07 -12.84 1.11
C PRO A 265 -21.10 -11.66 1.06
N GLY A 266 -21.58 -10.48 0.64
CA GLY A 266 -20.82 -9.22 0.63
C GLY A 266 -20.59 -8.58 -0.73
N THR A 267 -21.01 -9.20 -1.84
CA THR A 267 -21.01 -8.54 -3.15
C THR A 267 -22.26 -7.68 -3.30
N THR A 268 -22.09 -6.36 -3.34
CA THR A 268 -23.12 -5.49 -3.90
C THR A 268 -23.09 -5.66 -5.41
N SER A 269 -24.11 -6.30 -5.98
CA SER A 269 -24.35 -6.26 -7.42
C SER A 269 -24.55 -4.80 -7.82
N THR A 270 -23.52 -4.15 -8.38
CA THR A 270 -23.69 -2.86 -9.04
C THR A 270 -24.60 -3.08 -10.25
N PRO A 271 -25.69 -2.34 -10.41
CA PRO A 271 -26.52 -2.45 -11.61
C PRO A 271 -25.66 -2.30 -12.87
N ALA A 272 -25.88 -3.15 -13.87
CA ALA A 272 -25.21 -3.06 -15.16
C ALA A 272 -25.26 -1.61 -15.70
N GLY A 273 -24.09 -1.05 -16.02
CA GLY A 273 -23.94 0.33 -16.51
C GLY A 273 -23.71 1.41 -15.45
N THR A 274 -23.64 1.08 -14.15
CA THR A 274 -23.19 2.01 -13.11
C THR A 274 -21.69 1.84 -12.88
N GLY A 275 -20.90 2.92 -13.01
CA GLY A 275 -19.45 2.84 -12.86
C GLY A 275 -19.02 2.41 -11.45
N VAL A 276 -17.89 1.71 -11.38
CA VAL A 276 -17.34 1.17 -10.15
C VAL A 276 -16.22 2.09 -9.67
N TYR A 277 -16.42 2.73 -8.53
CA TYR A 277 -15.53 3.76 -7.99
C TYR A 277 -15.07 3.39 -6.59
N THR A 278 -13.97 3.99 -6.15
CA THR A 278 -13.42 3.77 -4.81
C THR A 278 -13.33 5.04 -3.99
N VAL A 279 -13.47 6.23 -4.56
CA VAL A 279 -13.50 7.49 -3.81
C VAL A 279 -14.60 8.42 -4.34
N TRP A 280 -15.17 9.19 -3.43
CA TRP A 280 -16.24 10.16 -3.70
C TRP A 280 -16.02 11.42 -2.88
N ASP A 281 -16.19 12.59 -3.48
CA ASP A 281 -16.07 13.86 -2.76
C ASP A 281 -17.17 14.02 -1.70
N GLU A 282 -16.76 14.12 -0.43
CA GLU A 282 -17.67 14.32 0.70
C GLU A 282 -18.37 15.68 0.66
N LYS A 283 -17.72 16.72 0.14
CA LYS A 283 -18.27 18.09 0.15
C LYS A 283 -19.51 18.21 -0.73
N THR A 284 -19.59 17.41 -1.78
CA THR A 284 -20.69 17.41 -2.75
C THR A 284 -21.67 16.26 -2.52
N SER A 285 -21.46 15.44 -1.48
CA SER A 285 -22.24 14.22 -1.24
C SER A 285 -22.24 13.26 -2.44
N ALA A 286 -21.13 13.24 -3.21
CA ALA A 286 -21.04 12.58 -4.50
C ALA A 286 -21.34 11.08 -4.42
N ARG A 287 -21.04 10.45 -3.27
CA ARG A 287 -21.31 9.03 -3.01
C ARG A 287 -22.79 8.66 -3.11
N ALA A 288 -23.71 9.57 -2.74
CA ALA A 288 -25.15 9.31 -2.83
C ALA A 288 -25.65 9.16 -4.28
N PHE A 289 -24.92 9.74 -5.24
CA PHE A 289 -25.23 9.70 -6.67
C PHE A 289 -24.26 8.82 -7.46
N ASN A 290 -23.38 8.09 -6.77
CA ASN A 290 -22.28 7.34 -7.35
C ASN A 290 -21.40 8.18 -8.30
N GLU A 291 -21.19 9.45 -7.98
CA GLU A 291 -20.32 10.35 -8.75
C GLU A 291 -18.89 10.26 -8.21
N GLY A 292 -18.18 9.21 -8.61
CA GLY A 292 -16.86 8.89 -8.05
C GLY A 292 -15.76 8.69 -9.08
N VAL A 293 -14.58 8.37 -8.57
CA VAL A 293 -13.46 7.86 -9.35
C VAL A 293 -12.87 6.61 -8.68
N ARG A 294 -12.24 5.73 -9.46
CA ARG A 294 -11.48 4.58 -8.96
C ARG A 294 -10.00 4.91 -8.98
N ILE A 295 -9.40 4.96 -7.80
CA ILE A 295 -7.98 5.28 -7.60
C ILE A 295 -7.29 4.34 -6.61
N ASP A 296 -8.05 3.45 -5.99
CA ASP A 296 -7.54 2.40 -5.11
C ASP A 296 -7.43 1.11 -5.91
N PHE A 297 -6.25 0.48 -5.90
CA PHE A 297 -5.97 -0.69 -6.73
C PHE A 297 -5.32 -1.81 -5.93
N ILE A 298 -5.58 -3.04 -6.40
CA ILE A 298 -4.85 -4.26 -6.06
C ILE A 298 -4.16 -4.73 -7.34
N LEU A 299 -2.86 -4.49 -7.42
CA LEU A 299 -2.04 -4.88 -8.56
C LEU A 299 -1.22 -6.13 -8.20
N ALA A 300 -1.40 -7.20 -8.96
CA ALA A 300 -0.71 -8.47 -8.72
C ALA A 300 0.18 -8.84 -9.91
N THR A 301 1.36 -9.41 -9.64
CA THR A 301 2.14 -10.06 -10.70
C THR A 301 1.38 -11.27 -11.25
N PRO A 302 1.50 -11.61 -12.56
CA PRO A 302 0.72 -12.70 -13.17
C PRO A 302 0.81 -14.04 -12.44
N ASN A 303 1.98 -14.38 -11.90
CA ASN A 303 2.22 -15.61 -11.15
C ASN A 303 1.59 -15.66 -9.74
N LEU A 304 0.92 -14.60 -9.30
CA LEU A 304 0.11 -14.57 -8.07
C LEU A 304 -1.38 -14.74 -8.37
N LEU A 305 -1.84 -14.36 -9.57
CA LEU A 305 -3.27 -14.35 -9.93
C LEU A 305 -3.99 -15.69 -9.73
N PRO A 306 -3.41 -16.86 -10.06
CA PRO A 306 -4.13 -18.13 -9.89
C PRO A 306 -4.52 -18.45 -8.44
N PHE A 307 -3.86 -17.83 -7.47
CA PHE A 307 -4.15 -17.99 -6.06
C PHE A 307 -5.21 -16.99 -5.56
N ILE A 308 -5.51 -15.93 -6.31
CA ILE A 308 -6.49 -14.92 -5.93
C ILE A 308 -7.89 -15.41 -6.32
N LYS A 309 -8.75 -15.65 -5.34
CA LYS A 309 -10.13 -16.11 -5.54
C LYS A 309 -11.10 -14.98 -5.79
N THR A 310 -11.00 -13.92 -4.99
CA THR A 310 -11.89 -12.77 -5.08
C THR A 310 -11.10 -11.49 -4.86
N CYS A 311 -11.57 -10.42 -5.50
CA CYS A 311 -11.09 -9.06 -5.30
C CYS A 311 -12.30 -8.16 -5.42
N GLU A 312 -12.82 -7.68 -4.29
CA GLU A 312 -14.11 -7.01 -4.20
C GLU A 312 -13.97 -5.61 -3.60
N ILE A 313 -14.57 -4.63 -4.27
CA ILE A 313 -14.73 -3.28 -3.71
C ILE A 313 -15.93 -3.35 -2.77
N LEU A 314 -15.69 -3.09 -1.48
CA LEU A 314 -16.67 -3.29 -0.44
C LEU A 314 -17.76 -2.22 -0.47
N GLY A 315 -18.99 -2.69 -0.45
CA GLY A 315 -20.19 -1.88 -0.36
C GLY A 315 -20.37 -1.19 0.99
N GLN A 316 -21.34 -0.27 1.02
CA GLN A 316 -21.68 0.55 2.18
C GLN A 316 -22.29 -0.24 3.35
N ASP A 317 -22.83 -1.41 3.05
CA ASP A 317 -23.36 -2.39 4.00
C ASP A 317 -22.25 -3.05 4.82
N VAL A 318 -21.08 -3.27 4.23
CA VAL A 318 -19.91 -3.84 4.89
C VAL A 318 -19.13 -2.76 5.66
N LEU A 319 -18.68 -1.72 4.95
CA LEU A 319 -17.94 -0.59 5.52
C LEU A 319 -18.78 0.69 5.41
N PRO A 320 -19.25 1.26 6.53
CA PRO A 320 -20.15 2.41 6.46
C PRO A 320 -19.49 3.62 5.78
N PRO A 321 -20.20 4.31 4.88
CA PRO A 321 -19.63 5.38 4.04
C PRO A 321 -19.16 6.61 4.83
N LYS A 322 -19.54 6.74 6.11
CA LYS A 322 -19.10 7.84 6.98
C LYS A 322 -17.75 7.58 7.65
N TRP A 323 -17.14 6.43 7.43
CA TRP A 323 -15.83 6.09 8.04
C TRP A 323 -14.68 6.62 7.17
N SER A 324 -14.88 6.68 5.86
CA SER A 324 -13.98 7.31 4.90
C SER A 324 -14.72 7.61 3.60
N ASP A 325 -14.25 8.64 2.91
CA ASP A 325 -14.52 8.99 1.52
C ASP A 325 -14.07 7.92 0.51
N HIS A 326 -13.25 6.95 0.92
CA HIS A 326 -12.89 5.78 0.13
C HIS A 326 -13.70 4.51 0.48
N ALA A 327 -13.80 3.58 -0.46
CA ALA A 327 -14.22 2.20 -0.24
C ALA A 327 -13.01 1.32 0.06
N GLY A 328 -13.21 0.29 0.89
CA GLY A 328 -12.19 -0.75 1.09
C GLY A 328 -12.21 -1.76 -0.05
N ILE A 329 -11.07 -2.38 -0.34
CA ILE A 329 -10.97 -3.49 -1.29
C ILE A 329 -10.52 -4.73 -0.54
N LEU A 330 -11.36 -5.77 -0.57
CA LEU A 330 -11.07 -7.06 0.06
C LEU A 330 -10.58 -8.05 -1.00
N VAL A 331 -9.46 -8.71 -0.70
CA VAL A 331 -8.86 -9.74 -1.54
C VAL A 331 -8.81 -11.05 -0.77
N GLU A 332 -9.27 -12.13 -1.38
CA GLU A 332 -9.15 -13.47 -0.81
C GLU A 332 -8.17 -14.28 -1.64
N ILE A 333 -7.14 -14.80 -0.98
CA ILE A 333 -6.09 -15.61 -1.60
C ILE A 333 -6.12 -17.01 -0.99
N GLU A 334 -6.18 -18.01 -1.85
CA GLU A 334 -6.16 -19.43 -1.48
C GLU A 334 -4.75 -19.91 -1.20
N GLU A 335 -4.61 -20.67 -0.11
CA GLU A 335 -3.37 -21.28 0.34
C GLU A 335 -3.31 -22.75 -0.09
N ASN A 336 -2.10 -23.25 -0.35
CA ASN A 336 -1.85 -24.64 -0.75
C ASN A 336 -2.63 -25.11 -1.98
N ALA A 337 -2.99 -24.20 -2.89
CA ALA A 337 -3.50 -24.60 -4.19
C ALA A 337 -2.37 -25.29 -4.98
N GLU A 338 -2.50 -26.59 -5.20
CA GLU A 338 -1.74 -27.30 -6.22
C GLU A 338 -2.31 -26.86 -7.58
N ILE A 339 -1.55 -26.09 -8.34
CA ILE A 339 -1.99 -25.65 -9.68
C ILE A 339 -1.57 -26.74 -10.67
N ASP A 340 -2.49 -27.67 -10.93
CA ASP A 340 -2.21 -28.85 -11.76
C ASP A 340 -2.03 -28.55 -13.25
N ASN A 341 -2.47 -27.41 -13.79
CA ASN A 341 -2.28 -27.07 -15.21
C ASN A 341 -2.33 -25.55 -15.45
N PHE A 342 -1.21 -24.97 -15.89
CA PHE A 342 -1.08 -23.55 -16.23
C PHE A 342 -1.48 -23.21 -17.68
N GLU A 343 -2.06 -24.14 -18.43
CA GLU A 343 -2.35 -24.00 -19.87
C GLU A 343 -3.30 -22.82 -20.23
N ASN A 344 -3.98 -22.21 -19.26
CA ASN A 344 -4.97 -21.14 -19.50
C ASN A 344 -4.58 -19.73 -19.02
N VAL A 345 -3.38 -19.51 -18.45
CA VAL A 345 -2.89 -18.12 -18.29
C VAL A 345 -2.23 -17.73 -19.61
N GLY A 346 -3.03 -17.15 -20.49
CA GLY A 346 -2.77 -16.95 -21.91
C GLY A 346 -1.31 -16.78 -22.30
N GLU A 347 -0.90 -17.56 -23.31
CA GLU A 347 0.35 -17.46 -24.05
C GLU A 347 0.56 -16.03 -24.62
N LYS A 348 0.94 -15.07 -23.78
CA LYS A 348 1.53 -13.81 -24.22
C LYS A 348 2.91 -13.70 -23.60
N LYS A 349 3.84 -14.40 -24.26
CA LYS A 349 5.30 -14.20 -24.25
C LYS A 349 5.85 -13.51 -22.99
N ILE A 350 5.85 -14.22 -21.87
CA ILE A 350 6.93 -14.03 -20.89
C ILE A 350 8.13 -14.74 -21.53
N GLY A 351 9.11 -13.97 -21.98
CA GLY A 351 10.26 -14.48 -22.74
C GLY A 351 10.88 -15.70 -22.09
N GLU A 352 11.28 -16.67 -22.93
CA GLU A 352 11.99 -17.90 -22.56
C GLU A 352 13.12 -17.58 -21.59
N THR A 353 12.85 -17.74 -20.30
CA THR A 353 13.83 -17.65 -19.24
C THR A 353 13.96 -19.05 -18.67
N GLU A 354 15.09 -19.70 -18.97
CA GLU A 354 15.47 -20.95 -18.31
C GLU A 354 15.32 -20.77 -16.79
N GLY A 355 14.41 -21.54 -16.19
CA GLY A 355 14.05 -21.42 -14.76
C GLY A 355 12.56 -21.17 -14.48
N ALA A 356 11.72 -20.97 -15.50
CA ALA A 356 10.26 -20.87 -15.37
C ALA A 356 9.62 -22.04 -14.58
N GLU A 357 10.24 -23.24 -14.60
CA GLU A 357 9.75 -24.42 -13.88
C GLU A 357 9.84 -24.30 -12.34
N ARG A 358 10.62 -23.37 -11.77
CA ARG A 358 10.76 -23.22 -10.30
C ARG A 358 9.74 -22.31 -9.63
N TYR A 359 8.82 -21.71 -10.39
CA TYR A 359 7.95 -20.64 -9.91
C TYR A 359 6.61 -21.10 -9.31
N PHE A 360 6.27 -22.38 -9.41
CA PHE A 360 4.86 -22.75 -9.54
C PHE A 360 4.28 -23.80 -8.60
N GLU A 361 5.02 -24.38 -7.65
CA GLU A 361 4.41 -25.54 -6.97
C GLU A 361 3.53 -25.20 -5.75
N ILE A 362 3.86 -24.19 -4.92
CA ILE A 362 3.10 -23.93 -3.69
C ILE A 362 3.03 -22.42 -3.36
N PHE A 363 1.82 -21.91 -3.10
CA PHE A 363 1.58 -20.67 -2.34
C PHE A 363 1.23 -21.05 -0.91
N ALA A 364 2.08 -20.70 0.04
CA ALA A 364 1.85 -21.03 1.44
C ALA A 364 2.27 -19.86 2.33
N ALA A 365 1.59 -19.73 3.47
CA ALA A 365 2.04 -18.87 4.54
C ALA A 365 3.51 -19.19 4.88
N PRO A 366 4.31 -18.18 5.25
CA PRO A 366 5.68 -18.43 5.68
C PRO A 366 5.71 -19.48 6.80
N GLU A 367 6.62 -20.45 6.69
CA GLU A 367 6.83 -21.47 7.73
C GLU A 367 6.96 -20.78 9.10
N LYS A 368 6.53 -21.45 10.19
CA LYS A 368 6.56 -20.88 11.55
C LYS A 368 7.93 -20.26 11.83
N HIS A 369 7.99 -18.94 11.82
CA HIS A 369 9.21 -18.16 11.99
C HIS A 369 8.98 -17.16 13.15
N PRO A 370 10.06 -16.71 13.81
CA PRO A 370 9.92 -15.73 14.87
C PRO A 370 9.28 -14.44 14.35
N PRO A 371 8.62 -13.65 15.21
CA PRO A 371 8.02 -12.40 14.80
C PRO A 371 9.04 -11.45 14.13
N CYS A 372 8.55 -10.62 13.19
CA CYS A 372 9.37 -9.69 12.44
C CYS A 372 10.18 -8.79 13.39
N LYS A 373 11.45 -8.54 13.09
CA LYS A 373 12.34 -7.75 13.97
C LYS A 373 11.80 -6.34 14.22
N GLU A 374 11.23 -5.72 13.20
CA GLU A 374 10.62 -4.38 13.24
C GLU A 374 9.43 -4.36 14.20
N TRP A 375 8.58 -5.38 14.11
CA TRP A 375 7.48 -5.58 15.06
C TRP A 375 7.98 -5.79 16.49
N VAL A 376 8.99 -6.64 16.70
CA VAL A 376 9.55 -6.89 18.04
C VAL A 376 10.07 -5.59 18.67
N LYS A 377 10.74 -4.73 17.90
CA LYS A 377 11.20 -3.41 18.37
C LYS A 377 10.02 -2.53 18.81
N LEU A 378 8.96 -2.46 17.98
CA LEU A 378 7.76 -1.68 18.29
C LEU A 378 7.02 -2.25 19.51
N ASN A 379 6.82 -3.56 19.57
CA ASN A 379 6.09 -4.21 20.66
C ASN A 379 6.80 -4.04 22.01
N ARG A 380 8.14 -4.06 22.02
CA ARG A 380 8.94 -3.77 23.23
C ARG A 380 8.67 -2.36 23.76
N ARG A 381 8.49 -1.35 22.90
CA ARG A 381 8.16 0.04 23.30
C ARG A 381 6.95 0.12 24.24
N PHE A 382 5.98 -0.77 24.07
CA PHE A 382 4.72 -0.74 24.82
C PHE A 382 4.63 -1.78 25.94
N ASN A 383 5.53 -2.78 25.94
CA ASN A 383 5.46 -3.92 26.85
C ASN A 383 6.74 -4.11 27.68
N ASP A 384 7.75 -3.27 27.55
CA ASP A 384 8.93 -3.30 28.42
C ASP A 384 8.63 -2.61 29.76
N PRO A 385 8.50 -3.36 30.87
CA PRO A 385 8.21 -2.79 32.19
C PRO A 385 9.40 -1.97 32.75
N SER A 386 10.59 -2.07 32.15
CA SER A 386 11.79 -1.35 32.57
C SER A 386 11.93 0.04 31.91
N GLN A 387 11.12 0.36 30.90
CA GLN A 387 11.15 1.66 30.23
C GLN A 387 10.50 2.77 31.06
N LYS A 388 11.30 3.77 31.44
CA LYS A 388 10.88 4.87 32.32
C LYS A 388 10.50 6.17 31.58
N SER A 389 10.77 6.32 30.27
CA SER A 389 10.32 7.47 29.46
C SER A 389 10.51 7.27 27.94
N ILE A 390 9.73 7.99 27.12
CA ILE A 390 9.80 8.02 25.63
C ILE A 390 11.15 8.54 25.09
N LEU A 391 11.84 9.42 25.83
CA LEU A 391 13.11 10.03 25.39
C LEU A 391 14.28 9.04 25.31
N SER A 392 14.23 7.91 26.03
CA SER A 392 15.34 6.96 26.04
C SER A 392 15.49 6.17 24.73
N MET A 393 14.58 6.35 23.77
CA MET A 393 14.58 5.63 22.49
C MET A 393 15.20 6.41 21.31
N PHE A 394 15.30 7.74 21.37
CA PHE A 394 15.77 8.57 20.23
C PHE A 394 17.22 9.09 20.37
N GLY A 395 18.10 8.36 21.06
CA GLY A 395 19.54 8.66 21.04
C GLY A 395 20.10 9.35 22.29
N GLY A 396 19.76 8.89 23.49
CA GLY A 396 20.49 9.24 24.71
C GLY A 396 21.79 8.45 24.84
N GLY A 397 22.76 8.66 23.95
CA GLY A 397 24.05 7.97 23.96
C GLY A 397 25.08 8.64 23.06
N GLY A 398 25.65 9.77 23.51
CA GLY A 398 26.77 10.44 22.84
C GLY A 398 27.04 11.80 23.46
N GLY A 399 28.16 11.95 24.16
CA GLY A 399 28.47 13.11 25.00
C GLY A 399 28.66 14.42 24.22
N GLY A 400 28.11 15.51 24.78
CA GLY A 400 28.39 16.87 24.34
C GLY A 400 27.40 17.88 24.93
N SER A 401 27.89 18.76 25.81
CA SER A 401 27.19 19.94 26.37
C SER A 401 26.30 19.73 27.60
N LYS A 402 26.96 19.44 28.73
CA LYS A 402 26.40 19.40 30.10
C LYS A 402 25.75 20.71 30.57
N ARG A 403 26.00 21.85 29.90
CA ARG A 403 25.63 23.18 30.44
C ARG A 403 24.27 23.72 29.95
N LYS A 404 23.70 23.16 28.87
CA LYS A 404 22.32 23.48 28.42
C LYS A 404 21.25 22.52 28.98
N ALA A 405 21.66 21.39 29.55
CA ALA A 405 20.75 20.39 30.13
C ALA A 405 20.27 20.78 31.54
N GLU A 406 21.09 21.49 32.33
CA GLU A 406 20.76 21.83 33.72
C GLU A 406 19.63 22.87 33.82
N GLU A 407 19.57 23.87 32.94
CA GLU A 407 18.47 24.86 32.90
C GLU A 407 17.14 24.27 32.40
N SER A 408 17.18 23.24 31.55
CA SER A 408 15.98 22.54 31.05
C SER A 408 15.40 21.53 32.06
N LEU A 409 16.26 20.98 32.94
CA LEU A 409 15.87 20.03 33.98
C LEU A 409 15.05 20.67 35.11
N GLU A 410 15.26 21.96 35.37
CA GLU A 410 14.57 22.69 36.44
C GLU A 410 13.16 23.12 36.02
N LYS A 411 12.97 23.48 34.74
CA LYS A 411 11.64 23.71 34.14
C LYS A 411 10.79 22.43 34.10
N ASN A 412 11.39 21.30 33.73
CA ASN A 412 10.71 20.00 33.67
C ASN A 412 10.29 19.44 35.03
N LYS A 413 10.98 19.79 36.13
CA LYS A 413 10.58 19.38 37.49
C LYS A 413 9.26 20.02 37.92
N ASN A 414 8.99 21.26 37.51
CA ASN A 414 7.74 21.93 37.81
C ASN A 414 6.57 21.39 36.97
N GLU A 415 6.78 21.14 35.68
CA GLU A 415 5.75 20.52 34.82
C GLU A 415 5.41 19.10 35.29
N LYS A 416 6.42 18.31 35.70
CA LYS A 416 6.19 16.97 36.27
C LYS A 416 5.36 17.02 37.56
N LYS A 417 5.62 17.97 38.46
CA LYS A 417 4.82 18.17 39.69
C LYS A 417 3.38 18.60 39.41
N ILE A 418 3.15 19.35 38.33
CA ILE A 418 1.81 19.78 37.90
C ILE A 418 1.05 18.58 37.30
N LEU A 419 1.71 17.77 36.46
CA LEU A 419 1.12 16.57 35.87
C LEU A 419 0.84 15.47 36.90
N GLU A 420 1.72 15.29 37.90
CA GLU A 420 1.49 14.34 39.00
C GLU A 420 0.31 14.77 39.90
N LYS A 421 0.08 16.08 40.08
CA LYS A 421 -1.10 16.60 40.79
C LYS A 421 -2.40 16.50 39.99
N LEU A 422 -2.33 16.54 38.66
CA LEU A 422 -3.48 16.37 37.76
C LEU A 422 -3.89 14.90 37.58
N TRP A 423 -2.97 13.96 37.82
CA TRP A 423 -3.23 12.52 37.73
C TRP A 423 -3.81 11.89 39.02
N GLN A 424 -3.74 12.61 40.15
CA GLN A 424 -4.30 12.16 41.45
C GLN A 424 -5.71 12.72 41.76
N LYS A 425 -6.31 13.48 40.84
CA LYS A 425 -7.73 13.84 40.83
C LYS A 425 -8.41 13.10 39.70
#